data_AF-A0AB73LU85-F1
#
_entry.id   AF-A0AB73LU85-F1
#
_cell.length_a   1.000
_cell.length_b   1.000
_cell.length_c   1.000
_cell.angle_alpha   90.00
_cell.angle_beta   90.00
_cell.angle_gamma   90.00
#
_symmetry.space_group_name_H-M   'P 1'
#
loop_
_entity.id
_entity.type
_entity.pdbx_description
1 polymer ?
#
loop_
_entity_poly.entity_id
_entity_poly.type
_entity_poly.pdbx_seq_one_letter_code
_entity_poly.pdbx_strand_id
1 'polypeptide(L)'
;MNPNPHFLTKQFRKIGAIFSTIILLCFCCNKKGEYYNLTEALQHPADVRDLDLQNQDGGRHWDNTLTTLPKEIGNLQNLQKLNLNNNPLTTLPKEIGKLQNLQQLFLGGNQFTTLPKEIGNLQNLQKLDLYYNKLTTLPKEIGNLQNLQKLDLYYNKLTTLPKEIGNLQSLESLDLSYNDLTTLPKEIGKLQKLKKLELYYNQLKTLPKEIEKLQKLETLGLYGNQLTTLPEEIGKLQKLQELDLGDNPSLIDQKEKIQKLLPNVKIHFDLKTE
;
A
#
# COMPACT_ATOMS: atom_id res chain seq x y z
N MET A 1 26.74 -45.73 9.45
CA MET A 1 25.87 -45.73 10.64
C MET A 1 25.14 -44.40 10.66
N ASN A 2 23.83 -44.46 10.51
CA ASN A 2 22.93 -43.34 10.23
C ASN A 2 21.79 -43.46 11.24
N PRO A 3 21.49 -42.46 12.10
CA PRO A 3 20.24 -42.45 12.84
C PRO A 3 19.18 -41.66 12.06
N ASN A 4 18.25 -42.45 11.53
CA ASN A 4 16.87 -42.22 11.10
C ASN A 4 16.19 -40.87 11.53
N PRO A 5 15.73 -40.04 10.57
CA PRO A 5 14.92 -38.85 10.85
C PRO A 5 13.43 -39.21 10.88
N HIS A 6 12.94 -39.78 11.99
CA HIS A 6 11.50 -40.05 12.14
C HIS A 6 10.93 -39.69 13.53
N PHE A 7 11.47 -38.65 14.19
CA PHE A 7 11.03 -38.28 15.55
C PHE A 7 10.72 -36.80 15.81
N LEU A 8 10.39 -36.01 14.79
CA LEU A 8 9.91 -34.61 14.97
C LEU A 8 8.52 -34.33 14.39
N THR A 9 7.69 -35.36 14.23
CA THR A 9 6.27 -35.22 13.84
C THR A 9 5.34 -35.82 14.89
N LYS A 10 5.42 -35.32 16.13
CA LYS A 10 4.38 -35.59 17.14
C LYS A 10 4.43 -34.65 18.35
N GLN A 11 4.10 -33.37 18.17
CA GLN A 11 3.68 -32.54 19.31
C GLN A 11 2.73 -31.40 18.97
N PHE A 12 1.67 -31.70 18.21
CA PHE A 12 0.40 -30.97 18.33
C PHE A 12 -0.61 -31.87 19.03
N ARG A 13 -0.62 -31.81 20.38
CA ARG A 13 -1.74 -32.23 21.25
C ARG A 13 -1.36 -31.96 22.71
N LYS A 14 -1.81 -30.82 23.24
CA LYS A 14 -2.42 -30.61 24.56
C LYS A 14 -2.18 -29.17 25.02
N ILE A 15 -3.22 -28.36 24.87
CA ILE A 15 -3.47 -27.17 25.69
C ILE A 15 -3.80 -27.68 27.09
N GLY A 16 -3.06 -27.22 28.10
CA GLY A 16 -3.37 -27.50 29.51
C GLY A 16 -2.13 -27.57 30.41
N ALA A 17 -1.82 -26.42 31.02
CA ALA A 17 -1.00 -26.23 32.23
C ALA A 17 0.45 -26.72 32.22
N ILE A 18 1.39 -25.79 32.42
CA ILE A 18 2.30 -25.72 33.58
C ILE A 18 2.99 -24.35 33.53
N PHE A 19 2.71 -23.49 34.51
CA PHE A 19 3.57 -22.38 34.89
C PHE A 19 4.77 -22.97 35.64
N SER A 20 6.01 -22.67 35.22
CA SER A 20 7.13 -22.29 36.10
C SER A 20 8.48 -22.48 35.39
N THR A 21 9.20 -21.37 35.26
CA THR A 21 10.67 -21.23 35.26
C THR A 21 11.49 -21.92 34.16
N ILE A 22 11.71 -21.22 33.05
CA ILE A 22 13.05 -21.00 32.46
C ILE A 22 13.11 -19.54 31.98
N ILE A 23 13.76 -18.68 32.77
CA ILE A 23 14.30 -17.40 32.33
C ILE A 23 15.78 -17.66 32.05
N LEU A 24 16.21 -17.70 30.78
CA LEU A 24 17.47 -17.12 30.32
C LEU A 24 17.62 -17.23 28.79
N LEU A 25 17.97 -16.09 28.19
CA LEU A 25 18.68 -15.90 26.91
C LEU A 25 17.87 -15.90 25.61
N CYS A 26 17.16 -14.79 25.38
CA CYS A 26 17.55 -13.87 24.31
C CYS A 26 16.98 -12.47 24.60
N PHE A 27 17.56 -11.77 25.59
CA PHE A 27 17.41 -10.32 25.68
C PHE A 27 18.29 -9.69 24.59
N CYS A 28 17.88 -9.83 23.33
CA CYS A 28 18.21 -8.80 22.36
C CYS A 28 17.45 -7.55 22.80
N CYS A 29 18.15 -6.43 22.82
CA CYS A 29 17.72 -5.14 23.31
C CYS A 29 16.57 -4.56 22.46
N ASN A 30 15.39 -5.19 22.47
CA ASN A 30 14.22 -4.67 21.79
C ASN A 30 13.68 -3.50 22.60
N LYS A 31 13.46 -2.36 21.93
CA LYS A 31 12.69 -1.28 22.52
C LYS A 31 11.34 -1.84 22.94
N LYS A 32 10.84 -1.39 24.09
CA LYS A 32 9.59 -1.89 24.68
C LYS A 32 8.47 -1.91 23.62
N GLY A 33 8.01 -3.11 23.26
CA GLY A 33 6.89 -3.33 22.35
C GLY A 33 7.25 -3.61 20.88
N GLU A 34 8.53 -3.75 20.53
CA GLU A 34 8.99 -4.17 19.20
C GLU A 34 9.25 -5.69 19.17
N TYR A 35 8.72 -6.38 18.17
CA TYR A 35 8.84 -7.83 18.00
C TYR A 35 9.17 -8.18 16.55
N TYR A 36 9.98 -9.23 16.36
CA TYR A 36 10.42 -9.72 15.05
C TYR A 36 10.01 -11.17 14.77
N ASN A 37 9.27 -11.77 15.70
CA ASN A 37 8.82 -13.15 15.64
C ASN A 37 7.36 -13.22 16.09
N LEU A 38 6.50 -13.78 15.25
CA LEU A 38 5.06 -13.83 15.54
C LEU A 38 4.76 -14.73 16.74
N THR A 39 5.47 -15.85 16.90
CA THR A 39 5.27 -16.77 18.03
C THR A 39 5.61 -16.09 19.36
N GLU A 40 6.70 -15.33 19.41
CA GLU A 40 7.07 -14.53 20.59
C GLU A 40 6.06 -13.41 20.87
N ALA A 41 5.66 -12.65 19.84
CA ALA A 41 4.68 -11.59 19.96
C ALA A 41 3.35 -12.08 20.54
N LEU A 42 2.91 -13.28 20.15
CA LEU A 42 1.67 -13.90 20.64
C LEU A 42 1.75 -14.37 22.11
N GLN A 43 2.94 -14.49 22.71
CA GLN A 43 3.08 -14.77 24.14
C GLN A 43 2.84 -13.52 25.00
N HIS A 44 3.06 -12.33 24.44
CA HIS A 44 2.94 -11.05 25.13
C HIS A 44 2.04 -10.05 24.38
N PRO A 45 0.80 -10.42 24.00
CA PRO A 45 -0.02 -9.67 23.05
C PRO A 45 -0.38 -8.24 23.50
N ALA A 46 -0.38 -7.99 24.81
CA ALA A 46 -0.64 -6.67 25.39
C ALA A 46 0.55 -5.71 25.20
N ASP A 47 1.77 -6.21 25.03
CA ASP A 47 2.97 -5.38 24.91
C ASP A 47 3.33 -5.05 23.46
N VAL A 48 2.83 -5.80 22.48
CA VAL A 48 3.19 -5.65 21.07
C VAL A 48 2.64 -4.34 20.49
N ARG A 49 3.55 -3.49 20.01
CA ARG A 49 3.27 -2.21 19.33
C ARG A 49 3.78 -2.20 17.89
N ASP A 50 4.97 -2.75 17.66
CA ASP A 50 5.55 -2.95 16.34
C ASP A 50 5.85 -4.44 16.16
N LEU A 51 5.39 -5.00 15.04
CA LEU A 51 5.66 -6.38 14.65
C LEU A 51 6.23 -6.38 13.24
N ASP A 52 7.51 -6.70 13.12
CA ASP A 52 8.20 -6.80 11.84
C ASP A 52 8.49 -8.25 11.48
N LEU A 53 7.76 -8.74 10.48
CA LEU A 53 7.86 -10.09 9.92
C LEU A 53 8.29 -10.04 8.46
N GLN A 54 9.01 -8.97 8.06
CA GLN A 54 9.56 -8.86 6.72
C GLN A 54 10.54 -10.01 6.45
N ASN A 55 10.41 -10.63 5.28
CA ASN A 55 11.41 -11.58 4.81
C ASN A 55 12.60 -10.81 4.23
N GLN A 56 13.76 -10.89 4.87
CA GLN A 56 14.94 -10.11 4.49
C GLN A 56 15.75 -10.72 3.32
N ASP A 57 15.53 -11.99 2.96
CA ASP A 57 16.49 -12.75 2.12
C ASP A 57 15.99 -13.18 0.73
N GLY A 58 14.88 -12.63 0.24
CA GLY A 58 14.40 -12.92 -1.13
C GLY A 58 14.19 -14.42 -1.41
N GLY A 59 13.85 -15.20 -0.37
CA GLY A 59 13.57 -16.63 -0.46
C GLY A 59 14.78 -17.58 -0.47
N ARG A 60 15.99 -17.11 -0.13
CA ARG A 60 17.21 -17.97 -0.13
C ARG A 60 17.52 -18.71 1.18
N HIS A 61 16.80 -18.41 2.27
CA HIS A 61 16.88 -19.17 3.53
C HIS A 61 15.47 -19.62 3.96
N TRP A 62 15.31 -20.92 4.22
CA TRP A 62 14.03 -21.65 4.16
C TRP A 62 13.30 -21.83 5.50
N ASP A 63 13.51 -20.98 6.51
CA ASP A 63 12.87 -21.14 7.82
C ASP A 63 11.96 -20.00 8.29
N ASN A 64 11.94 -18.82 7.63
CA ASN A 64 11.14 -17.66 8.05
C ASN A 64 10.17 -17.11 6.99
N THR A 65 9.88 -17.88 5.94
CA THR A 65 8.97 -17.42 4.87
C THR A 65 7.50 -17.60 5.29
N LEU A 66 6.79 -16.48 5.53
CA LEU A 66 5.39 -16.52 5.95
C LEU A 66 4.46 -16.72 4.74
N THR A 67 3.94 -17.94 4.55
CA THR A 67 2.99 -18.24 3.46
C THR A 67 1.54 -17.89 3.80
N THR A 68 1.22 -17.83 5.09
CA THR A 68 -0.10 -17.41 5.60
C THR A 68 0.06 -16.66 6.91
N LEU A 69 -0.80 -15.67 7.16
CA LEU A 69 -0.89 -15.00 8.45
C LEU A 69 -2.01 -15.67 9.28
N PRO A 70 -1.72 -16.19 10.48
CA PRO A 70 -2.71 -16.90 11.29
C PRO A 70 -3.74 -15.94 11.90
N LYS A 71 -4.94 -16.44 12.18
CA LYS A 71 -6.07 -15.64 12.74
C LYS A 71 -5.74 -15.00 14.09
N GLU A 72 -4.80 -15.60 14.83
CA GLU A 72 -4.30 -15.15 16.13
C GLU A 72 -3.65 -13.77 16.06
N ILE A 73 -3.27 -13.28 14.86
CA ILE A 73 -2.85 -11.88 14.68
C ILE A 73 -3.86 -10.90 15.26
N GLY A 74 -5.16 -11.23 15.17
CA GLY A 74 -6.23 -10.41 15.73
C GLY A 74 -6.21 -10.29 17.26
N ASN A 75 -5.34 -11.00 17.97
CA ASN A 75 -5.16 -10.86 19.42
C ASN A 75 -4.22 -9.70 19.80
N LEU A 76 -3.43 -9.17 18.85
CA LEU A 76 -2.46 -8.09 19.09
C LEU A 76 -3.15 -6.72 19.11
N GLN A 77 -4.04 -6.51 20.08
CA GLN A 77 -4.95 -5.35 20.13
C GLN A 77 -4.23 -4.01 20.27
N ASN A 78 -2.98 -3.99 20.74
CA ASN A 78 -2.17 -2.78 20.89
C ASN A 78 -1.23 -2.52 19.70
N LEU A 79 -1.26 -3.37 18.67
CA LEU A 79 -0.39 -3.26 17.51
C LEU A 79 -0.66 -1.97 16.73
N GLN A 80 0.40 -1.21 16.48
CA GLN A 80 0.39 0.07 15.76
C GLN A 80 1.09 -0.04 14.41
N LYS A 81 2.10 -0.90 14.30
CA LYS A 81 2.82 -1.14 13.05
C LYS A 81 2.95 -2.64 12.80
N LEU A 82 2.61 -3.06 11.59
CA LEU A 82 2.76 -4.43 11.12
C LEU A 82 3.48 -4.42 9.78
N ASN A 83 4.70 -4.97 9.75
CA ASN A 83 5.47 -5.16 8.53
C ASN A 83 5.44 -6.62 8.11
N LEU A 84 4.90 -6.89 6.91
CA LEU A 84 4.77 -8.21 6.29
C LEU A 84 5.43 -8.22 4.91
N ASN A 85 6.31 -7.26 4.61
CA ASN A 85 6.91 -7.12 3.30
C ASN A 85 7.67 -8.39 2.88
N ASN A 86 7.73 -8.61 1.56
CA ASN A 86 8.53 -9.65 0.91
C ASN A 86 8.17 -11.10 1.29
N ASN A 87 6.94 -11.34 1.74
CA ASN A 87 6.45 -12.70 1.97
C ASN A 87 5.64 -13.20 0.76
N PRO A 88 5.44 -14.52 0.58
CA PRO A 88 4.57 -15.03 -0.48
C PRO A 88 3.09 -15.04 -0.08
N LEU A 89 2.61 -14.06 0.71
CA LEU A 89 1.22 -14.02 1.15
C LEU A 89 0.28 -13.78 -0.03
N THR A 90 -0.80 -14.55 -0.09
CA THR A 90 -1.86 -14.39 -1.10
C THR A 90 -3.12 -13.74 -0.53
N THR A 91 -3.29 -13.75 0.80
CA THR A 91 -4.45 -13.19 1.49
C THR A 91 -4.12 -12.87 2.95
N LEU A 92 -4.94 -12.00 3.56
CA LEU A 92 -4.94 -11.73 4.99
C LEU A 92 -6.15 -12.41 5.64
N PRO A 93 -6.03 -12.93 6.88
CA PRO A 93 -7.18 -13.42 7.63
C PRO A 93 -8.14 -12.26 7.93
N LYS A 94 -9.45 -12.55 7.99
CA LYS A 94 -10.47 -11.54 8.35
C LYS A 94 -10.19 -10.86 9.69
N GLU A 95 -9.49 -11.56 10.59
CA GLU A 95 -9.07 -11.08 11.90
C GLU A 95 -8.12 -9.88 11.83
N ILE A 96 -7.52 -9.56 10.68
CA ILE A 96 -6.78 -8.31 10.49
C ILE A 96 -7.64 -7.10 10.86
N GLY A 97 -8.95 -7.14 10.56
CA GLY A 97 -9.88 -6.07 10.89
C GLY A 97 -10.11 -5.87 12.39
N LYS A 98 -9.56 -6.72 13.26
CA LYS A 98 -9.62 -6.54 14.73
C LYS A 98 -8.51 -5.62 15.26
N LEU A 99 -7.52 -5.26 14.44
CA LEU A 99 -6.37 -4.44 14.85
C LEU A 99 -6.73 -2.95 14.86
N GLN A 100 -7.60 -2.56 15.80
CA GLN A 100 -8.17 -1.22 15.84
C GLN A 100 -7.13 -0.11 16.11
N ASN A 101 -5.96 -0.44 16.67
CA ASN A 101 -4.87 0.50 16.92
C ASN A 101 -3.84 0.58 15.79
N LEU A 102 -4.01 -0.19 14.70
CA LEU A 102 -3.02 -0.26 13.63
C LEU A 102 -2.99 1.06 12.83
N GLN A 103 -1.80 1.63 12.73
CA GLN A 103 -1.51 2.89 12.04
C GLN A 103 -0.72 2.67 10.75
N GLN A 104 0.14 1.66 10.69
CA GLN A 104 0.96 1.36 9.53
C GLN A 104 0.91 -0.13 9.20
N LEU A 105 0.58 -0.43 7.94
CA LEU A 105 0.53 -1.78 7.42
C LEU A 105 1.35 -1.87 6.15
N PHE A 106 2.42 -2.67 6.18
CA PHE A 106 3.31 -2.90 5.04
C PHE A 106 3.12 -4.32 4.49
N LEU A 107 2.73 -4.40 3.23
CA LEU A 107 2.39 -5.62 2.51
C LEU A 107 3.09 -5.68 1.13
N GLY A 108 4.12 -4.85 0.93
CA GLY A 108 4.85 -4.76 -0.32
C GLY A 108 5.60 -6.05 -0.65
N GLY A 109 5.74 -6.39 -1.93
CA GLY A 109 6.47 -7.58 -2.36
C GLY A 109 5.79 -8.90 -2.02
N ASN A 110 4.44 -8.92 -1.98
CA ASN A 110 3.65 -10.12 -1.74
C ASN A 110 2.97 -10.65 -3.02
N GLN A 111 2.01 -11.57 -2.88
CA GLN A 111 1.29 -12.21 -3.99
C GLN A 111 -0.21 -11.91 -3.93
N PHE A 112 -0.62 -10.79 -3.33
CA PHE A 112 -2.03 -10.41 -3.20
C PHE A 112 -2.64 -10.13 -4.58
N THR A 113 -3.77 -10.77 -4.87
CA THR A 113 -4.60 -10.46 -6.06
C THR A 113 -5.82 -9.59 -5.70
N THR A 114 -6.19 -9.59 -4.42
CA THR A 114 -7.23 -8.73 -3.82
C THR A 114 -6.93 -8.55 -2.33
N LEU A 115 -7.67 -7.67 -1.66
CA LEU A 115 -7.67 -7.50 -0.21
C LEU A 115 -9.01 -7.98 0.38
N PRO A 116 -9.02 -8.52 1.61
CA PRO A 116 -10.27 -8.81 2.30
C PRO A 116 -11.01 -7.51 2.63
N LYS A 117 -12.35 -7.55 2.64
CA LYS A 117 -13.19 -6.40 2.98
C LYS A 117 -12.89 -5.85 4.38
N GLU A 118 -12.41 -6.70 5.29
CA GLU A 118 -12.05 -6.36 6.66
C GLU A 118 -10.87 -5.38 6.75
N ILE A 119 -10.14 -5.12 5.65
CA ILE A 119 -9.19 -4.02 5.59
C ILE A 119 -9.85 -2.69 5.97
N GLY A 120 -11.11 -2.48 5.55
CA GLY A 120 -11.86 -1.27 5.87
C GLY A 120 -12.21 -1.09 7.35
N ASN A 121 -11.94 -2.09 8.21
CA ASN A 121 -12.16 -1.97 9.65
C ASN A 121 -10.97 -1.31 10.38
N LEU A 122 -9.85 -1.06 9.70
CA LEU A 122 -8.64 -0.45 10.28
C LEU A 122 -8.79 1.08 10.38
N GLN A 123 -9.67 1.53 11.27
CA GLN A 123 -10.09 2.93 11.34
C GLN A 123 -8.95 3.92 11.69
N ASN A 124 -7.88 3.46 12.33
CA ASN A 124 -6.71 4.28 12.67
C ASN A 124 -5.55 4.20 11.66
N LEU A 125 -5.74 3.48 10.53
CA LEU A 125 -4.67 3.28 9.56
C LEU A 125 -4.32 4.59 8.86
N GLN A 126 -3.04 4.95 8.88
CA GLN A 126 -2.47 6.16 8.28
C GLN A 126 -1.60 5.86 7.06
N LYS A 127 -0.92 4.71 7.05
CA LYS A 127 -0.12 4.24 5.92
C LYS A 127 -0.50 2.81 5.55
N LEU A 128 -0.81 2.60 4.28
CA LEU A 128 -1.00 1.29 3.68
C LEU A 128 -0.08 1.17 2.47
N ASP A 129 0.84 0.21 2.56
CA ASP A 129 1.83 -0.06 1.53
C ASP A 129 1.56 -1.43 0.91
N LEU A 130 1.31 -1.46 -0.38
CA LEU A 130 0.93 -2.63 -1.19
C LEU A 130 1.78 -2.73 -2.46
N TYR A 131 2.96 -2.11 -2.49
CA TYR A 131 3.78 -2.10 -3.69
C TYR A 131 4.17 -3.52 -4.14
N TYR A 132 4.53 -3.74 -5.41
CA TYR A 132 4.98 -5.05 -5.92
C TYR A 132 4.04 -6.21 -5.50
N ASN A 133 2.77 -6.11 -5.87
CA ASN A 133 1.78 -7.17 -5.70
C ASN A 133 1.13 -7.54 -7.04
N LYS A 134 0.03 -8.28 -7.01
CA LYS A 134 -0.73 -8.71 -8.20
C LYS A 134 -2.18 -8.23 -8.14
N LEU A 135 -2.45 -7.13 -7.43
CA LEU A 135 -3.81 -6.64 -7.20
C LEU A 135 -4.45 -6.28 -8.53
N THR A 136 -5.60 -6.89 -8.83
CA THR A 136 -6.40 -6.56 -10.02
C THR A 136 -7.55 -5.60 -9.70
N THR A 137 -7.90 -5.47 -8.41
CA THR A 137 -8.94 -4.58 -7.91
C THR A 137 -8.68 -4.22 -6.44
N LEU A 138 -9.39 -3.21 -5.95
CA LEU A 138 -9.48 -2.87 -4.53
C LEU A 138 -10.92 -3.11 -4.04
N PRO A 139 -11.12 -3.64 -2.83
CA PRO A 139 -12.46 -3.71 -2.24
C PRO A 139 -13.02 -2.30 -2.03
N LYS A 140 -14.33 -2.12 -2.17
CA LYS A 140 -15.01 -0.83 -1.91
C LYS A 140 -14.76 -0.33 -0.47
N GLU A 141 -14.55 -1.26 0.46
CA GLU A 141 -14.26 -1.00 1.86
C GLU A 141 -12.93 -0.26 2.07
N ILE A 142 -12.06 -0.14 1.06
CA ILE A 142 -10.89 0.74 1.12
C ILE A 142 -11.31 2.17 1.48
N GLY A 143 -12.48 2.62 0.99
CA GLY A 143 -13.02 3.95 1.28
C GLY A 143 -13.41 4.17 2.74
N ASN A 144 -13.39 3.14 3.60
CA ASN A 144 -13.66 3.26 5.03
C ASN A 144 -12.43 3.73 5.82
N LEU A 145 -11.24 3.78 5.21
CA LEU A 145 -10.00 4.18 5.87
C LEU A 145 -9.87 5.72 5.96
N GLN A 146 -10.72 6.34 6.78
CA GLN A 146 -10.86 7.81 6.86
C GLN A 146 -9.60 8.55 7.34
N ASN A 147 -8.69 7.86 8.05
CA ASN A 147 -7.42 8.39 8.54
C ASN A 147 -6.22 8.09 7.62
N LEU A 148 -6.43 7.42 6.49
CA LEU A 148 -5.34 7.03 5.59
C LEU A 148 -4.75 8.28 4.94
N GLN A 149 -3.44 8.46 5.10
CA GLN A 149 -2.66 9.58 4.57
C GLN A 149 -1.80 9.16 3.38
N LYS A 150 -1.33 7.92 3.37
CA LYS A 150 -0.47 7.38 2.31
C LYS A 150 -0.98 6.02 1.87
N LEU A 151 -1.24 5.90 0.56
CA LEU A 151 -1.59 4.65 -0.10
C LEU A 151 -0.61 4.42 -1.25
N ASP A 152 0.18 3.37 -1.12
CA ASP A 152 1.14 2.95 -2.14
C ASP A 152 0.64 1.67 -2.82
N LEU A 153 0.35 1.76 -4.12
CA LEU A 153 -0.10 0.66 -4.99
C LEU A 153 0.84 0.49 -6.18
N TYR A 154 2.07 1.02 -6.08
CA TYR A 154 3.10 0.92 -7.10
C TYR A 154 3.29 -0.53 -7.55
N TYR A 155 3.35 -0.76 -8.86
CA TYR A 155 3.62 -2.08 -9.46
C TYR A 155 2.59 -3.14 -9.04
N ASN A 156 1.37 -2.98 -9.57
CA ASN A 156 0.26 -3.91 -9.43
C ASN A 156 -0.38 -4.17 -10.81
N LYS A 157 -1.61 -4.69 -10.87
CA LYS A 157 -2.34 -5.00 -12.11
C LYS A 157 -3.73 -4.36 -12.11
N LEU A 158 -3.86 -3.20 -11.46
CA LEU A 158 -5.14 -2.51 -11.33
C LEU A 158 -5.57 -1.97 -12.68
N THR A 159 -6.77 -2.34 -13.13
CA THR A 159 -7.36 -1.80 -14.37
C THR A 159 -8.33 -0.66 -14.11
N THR A 160 -8.85 -0.57 -12.88
CA THR A 160 -9.80 0.45 -12.40
C THR A 160 -9.61 0.71 -10.91
N LEU A 161 -10.21 1.80 -10.42
CA LEU A 161 -10.35 2.08 -8.99
C LEU A 161 -11.84 2.09 -8.61
N PRO A 162 -12.22 1.61 -7.41
CA PRO A 162 -13.57 1.78 -6.90
C PRO A 162 -13.87 3.27 -6.69
N LYS A 163 -15.12 3.70 -6.90
CA LYS A 163 -15.56 5.09 -6.63
C LYS A 163 -15.33 5.51 -5.18
N GLU A 164 -15.31 4.53 -4.27
CA GLU A 164 -15.06 4.70 -2.85
C GLU A 164 -13.64 5.18 -2.54
N ILE A 165 -12.71 5.15 -3.51
CA ILE A 165 -11.40 5.80 -3.35
C ILE A 165 -11.54 7.27 -2.95
N GLY A 166 -12.56 7.96 -3.47
CA GLY A 166 -12.85 9.35 -3.14
C GLY A 166 -13.33 9.58 -1.70
N ASN A 167 -13.55 8.52 -0.92
CA ASN A 167 -13.92 8.62 0.49
C ASN A 167 -12.70 8.75 1.42
N LEU A 168 -11.46 8.60 0.91
CA LEU A 168 -10.23 8.74 1.70
C LEU A 168 -9.92 10.22 2.02
N GLN A 169 -10.69 10.83 2.92
CA GLN A 169 -10.65 12.28 3.19
C GLN A 169 -9.33 12.80 3.78
N SER A 170 -8.48 11.89 4.29
CA SER A 170 -7.17 12.25 4.84
C SER A 170 -6.00 11.99 3.90
N LEU A 171 -6.25 11.47 2.69
CA LEU A 171 -5.18 11.02 1.80
C LEU A 171 -4.36 12.21 1.29
N GLU A 172 -3.05 12.12 1.48
CA GLU A 172 -2.08 13.14 1.05
C GLU A 172 -1.20 12.64 -0.10
N SER A 173 -0.93 11.34 -0.16
CA SER A 173 -0.12 10.71 -1.21
C SER A 173 -0.78 9.45 -1.71
N LEU A 174 -0.92 9.35 -3.04
CA LEU A 174 -1.42 8.17 -3.73
C LEU A 174 -0.46 7.82 -4.87
N ASP A 175 0.18 6.66 -4.76
CA ASP A 175 0.98 6.09 -5.84
C ASP A 175 0.24 4.94 -6.51
N LEU A 176 -0.02 5.08 -7.80
CA LEU A 176 -0.69 4.12 -8.69
C LEU A 176 0.18 3.78 -9.89
N SER A 177 1.47 4.12 -9.83
CA SER A 177 2.39 3.92 -10.93
C SER A 177 2.56 2.43 -11.26
N TYR A 178 2.87 2.11 -12.51
CA TYR A 178 3.04 0.74 -13.00
C TYR A 178 1.81 -0.12 -12.71
N ASN A 179 0.66 0.31 -13.26
CA ASN A 179 -0.60 -0.42 -13.27
C ASN A 179 -1.19 -0.42 -14.70
N ASP A 180 -2.38 -0.98 -14.87
CA ASP A 180 -3.08 -1.07 -16.15
C ASP A 180 -4.29 -0.12 -16.21
N LEU A 181 -4.25 1.01 -15.49
CA LEU A 181 -5.39 1.92 -15.38
C LEU A 181 -5.67 2.58 -16.72
N THR A 182 -6.91 2.47 -17.20
CA THR A 182 -7.38 3.12 -18.43
C THR A 182 -8.11 4.43 -18.17
N THR A 183 -8.66 4.60 -16.95
CA THR A 183 -9.37 5.80 -16.49
C THR A 183 -9.21 5.97 -14.99
N LEU A 184 -9.49 7.18 -14.50
CA LEU A 184 -9.71 7.45 -13.08
C LEU A 184 -11.20 7.72 -12.83
N PRO A 185 -11.78 7.27 -11.70
CA PRO A 185 -13.14 7.65 -11.33
C PRO A 185 -13.20 9.15 -11.04
N LYS A 186 -14.32 9.80 -11.38
CA LYS A 186 -14.55 11.23 -11.07
C LYS A 186 -14.43 11.55 -9.58
N GLU A 187 -14.67 10.54 -8.73
CA GLU A 187 -14.55 10.61 -7.28
C GLU A 187 -13.11 10.88 -6.82
N ILE A 188 -12.09 10.73 -7.67
CA ILE A 188 -10.73 11.15 -7.34
C ILE A 188 -10.68 12.63 -6.91
N GLY A 189 -11.50 13.49 -7.52
CA GLY A 189 -11.61 14.90 -7.15
C GLY A 189 -12.14 15.15 -5.73
N LYS A 190 -12.63 14.13 -5.01
CA LYS A 190 -13.02 14.26 -3.60
C LYS A 190 -11.83 14.22 -2.63
N LEU A 191 -10.63 13.89 -3.09
CA LEU A 191 -9.42 13.80 -2.26
C LEU A 191 -8.84 15.18 -1.94
N GLN A 192 -9.55 15.98 -1.15
CA GLN A 192 -9.25 17.40 -0.89
C GLN A 192 -7.91 17.65 -0.15
N LYS A 193 -7.28 16.61 0.41
CA LYS A 193 -5.96 16.69 1.05
C LYS A 193 -4.81 16.18 0.19
N LEU A 194 -5.09 15.66 -1.01
CA LEU A 194 -4.09 15.04 -1.86
C LEU A 194 -3.07 16.08 -2.33
N LYS A 195 -1.80 15.83 -2.06
CA LYS A 195 -0.64 16.64 -2.47
C LYS A 195 0.13 15.96 -3.59
N LYS A 196 0.17 14.63 -3.58
CA LYS A 196 0.95 13.84 -4.53
C LYS A 196 0.08 12.76 -5.16
N LEU A 197 0.01 12.76 -6.49
CA LEU A 197 -0.67 11.73 -7.28
C LEU A 197 0.28 11.23 -8.38
N GLU A 198 0.74 9.99 -8.24
CA GLU A 198 1.63 9.34 -9.20
C GLU A 198 0.87 8.30 -10.01
N LEU A 199 0.89 8.44 -11.32
CA LEU A 199 0.19 7.61 -12.30
C LEU A 199 1.12 7.17 -13.42
N TYR A 200 2.42 7.11 -13.15
CA TYR A 200 3.42 6.75 -14.13
C TYR A 200 3.16 5.36 -14.73
N TYR A 201 3.44 5.17 -16.01
CA TYR A 201 3.33 3.86 -16.68
C TYR A 201 1.96 3.21 -16.47
N ASN A 202 0.91 3.86 -16.96
CA ASN A 202 -0.47 3.38 -17.02
C ASN A 202 -1.00 3.47 -18.47
N GLN A 203 -2.29 3.25 -18.67
CA GLN A 203 -2.93 3.28 -19.99
C GLN A 203 -3.98 4.41 -20.09
N LEU A 204 -3.79 5.50 -19.33
CA LEU A 204 -4.76 6.60 -19.25
C LEU A 204 -4.85 7.35 -20.58
N LYS A 205 -6.06 7.55 -21.07
CA LYS A 205 -6.33 8.34 -22.30
C LYS A 205 -6.73 9.78 -22.01
N THR A 206 -7.27 10.03 -20.83
CA THR A 206 -7.70 11.36 -20.35
C THR A 206 -7.76 11.36 -18.82
N LEU A 207 -7.89 12.54 -18.23
CA LEU A 207 -8.19 12.75 -16.82
C LEU A 207 -9.66 13.19 -16.65
N PRO A 208 -10.32 12.83 -15.53
CA PRO A 208 -11.63 13.38 -15.23
C PRO A 208 -11.52 14.90 -14.99
N LYS A 209 -12.52 15.67 -15.43
CA LYS A 209 -12.59 17.12 -15.19
C LYS A 209 -12.54 17.47 -13.70
N GLU A 210 -13.01 16.58 -12.84
CA GLU A 210 -12.98 16.71 -11.38
C GLU A 210 -11.57 16.80 -10.80
N ILE A 211 -10.51 16.59 -11.60
CA ILE A 211 -9.13 16.86 -11.20
C ILE A 211 -8.97 18.30 -10.68
N GLU A 212 -9.74 19.27 -11.21
CA GLU A 212 -9.75 20.65 -10.69
C GLU A 212 -10.01 20.75 -9.19
N LYS A 213 -10.67 19.75 -8.59
CA LYS A 213 -11.03 19.81 -7.17
C LYS A 213 -9.87 19.49 -6.25
N LEU A 214 -8.73 19.01 -6.77
CA LEU A 214 -7.54 18.68 -5.99
C LEU A 214 -6.71 19.93 -5.66
N GLN A 215 -7.30 20.87 -4.91
CA GLN A 215 -6.75 22.20 -4.65
C GLN A 215 -5.45 22.22 -3.82
N LYS A 216 -5.03 21.07 -3.28
CA LYS A 216 -3.75 20.89 -2.58
C LYS A 216 -2.72 20.10 -3.38
N LEU A 217 -3.03 19.68 -4.60
CA LEU A 217 -2.13 18.88 -5.41
C LEU A 217 -0.91 19.71 -5.79
N GLU A 218 0.27 19.20 -5.46
CA GLU A 218 1.59 19.81 -5.67
C GLU A 218 2.34 19.09 -6.79
N THR A 219 2.21 17.76 -6.86
CA THR A 219 2.87 16.91 -7.86
C THR A 219 1.87 15.98 -8.53
N LEU A 220 1.88 15.98 -9.86
CA LEU A 220 1.10 15.07 -10.70
C LEU A 220 2.01 14.37 -11.72
N GLY A 221 2.32 13.10 -11.48
CA GLY A 221 3.10 12.26 -12.39
C GLY A 221 2.22 11.51 -13.36
N LEU A 222 2.37 11.75 -14.66
CA LEU A 222 1.62 11.10 -15.74
C LEU A 222 2.53 10.52 -16.83
N TYR A 223 3.84 10.46 -16.58
CA TYR A 223 4.79 9.94 -17.56
C TYR A 223 4.43 8.51 -17.98
N GLY A 224 4.54 8.20 -19.27
CA GLY A 224 4.28 6.85 -19.79
C GLY A 224 2.80 6.50 -19.76
N ASN A 225 1.97 7.32 -20.39
CA ASN A 225 0.53 7.07 -20.53
C ASN A 225 0.11 7.20 -22.01
N GLN A 226 -1.20 7.13 -22.28
CA GLN A 226 -1.77 7.26 -23.61
C GLN A 226 -2.62 8.53 -23.74
N LEU A 227 -2.25 9.59 -23.00
CA LEU A 227 -3.07 10.81 -22.92
C LEU A 227 -3.14 11.48 -24.29
N THR A 228 -4.36 11.67 -24.79
CA THR A 228 -4.59 12.40 -26.04
C THR A 228 -4.94 13.87 -25.81
N THR A 229 -5.36 14.23 -24.60
CA THR A 229 -5.66 15.59 -24.17
C THR A 229 -5.60 15.69 -22.65
N LEU A 230 -5.49 16.92 -22.15
CA LEU A 230 -5.76 17.26 -20.75
C LEU A 230 -7.09 18.02 -20.66
N PRO A 231 -7.92 17.80 -19.62
CA PRO A 231 -9.11 18.63 -19.39
C PRO A 231 -8.68 20.07 -19.11
N GLU A 232 -9.43 21.06 -19.60
CA GLU A 232 -9.12 22.50 -19.35
C GLU A 232 -9.15 22.83 -17.86
N GLU A 233 -9.96 22.08 -17.11
CA GLU A 233 -10.07 22.10 -15.66
C GLU A 233 -8.75 21.90 -14.91
N ILE A 234 -7.75 21.24 -15.52
CA ILE A 234 -6.41 21.10 -14.91
C ILE A 234 -5.77 22.47 -14.61
N GLY A 235 -6.11 23.51 -15.40
CA GLY A 235 -5.65 24.89 -15.19
C GLY A 235 -6.12 25.51 -13.87
N LYS A 236 -7.09 24.90 -13.17
CA LYS A 236 -7.59 25.38 -11.87
C LYS A 236 -6.82 24.83 -10.67
N LEU A 237 -5.78 24.03 -10.89
CA LEU A 237 -4.92 23.49 -9.82
C LEU A 237 -3.95 24.57 -9.30
N GLN A 238 -4.37 25.27 -8.25
CA GLN A 238 -3.64 26.45 -7.72
C GLN A 238 -2.32 26.13 -7.03
N LYS A 239 -2.13 24.88 -6.57
CA LYS A 239 -0.94 24.45 -5.82
C LYS A 239 0.00 23.56 -6.63
N LEU A 240 -0.34 23.25 -7.89
CA LEU A 240 0.46 22.37 -8.72
C LEU A 240 1.80 23.04 -9.00
N GLN A 241 2.88 22.34 -8.71
CA GLN A 241 4.25 22.79 -8.90
C GLN A 241 4.93 21.99 -10.00
N GLU A 242 4.65 20.68 -10.05
CA GLU A 242 5.29 19.76 -10.99
C GLU A 242 4.24 18.89 -11.68
N LEU A 243 4.34 18.83 -13.00
CA LEU A 243 3.51 18.03 -13.88
C LEU A 243 4.43 17.28 -14.85
N ASP A 244 4.43 15.95 -14.77
CA ASP A 244 5.22 15.12 -15.68
C ASP A 244 4.34 14.46 -16.73
N LEU A 245 4.53 14.84 -18.00
CA LEU A 245 3.79 14.39 -19.17
C LEU A 245 4.70 13.68 -20.19
N GLY A 246 5.92 13.30 -19.83
CA GLY A 246 6.77 12.53 -20.75
C GLY A 246 6.11 11.21 -21.17
N ASP A 247 6.56 10.64 -22.27
CA ASP A 247 6.04 9.44 -22.90
C ASP A 247 4.51 9.46 -23.03
N ASN A 248 3.99 10.59 -23.52
CA ASN A 248 2.61 10.78 -23.97
C ASN A 248 2.64 11.44 -25.37
N PRO A 249 2.92 10.66 -26.44
CA PRO A 249 3.29 11.21 -27.75
C PRO A 249 2.21 12.11 -28.37
N SER A 250 0.94 11.84 -28.09
CA SER A 250 -0.18 12.66 -28.59
C SER A 250 -0.28 14.07 -27.96
N LEU A 251 0.45 14.35 -26.89
CA LEU A 251 0.48 15.66 -26.25
C LEU A 251 1.59 16.58 -26.80
N ILE A 252 2.52 16.07 -27.62
CA ILE A 252 3.68 16.83 -28.13
C ILE A 252 3.23 18.11 -28.84
N ASP A 253 2.25 18.01 -29.74
CA ASP A 253 1.74 19.16 -30.50
C ASP A 253 0.86 20.11 -29.65
N GLN A 254 0.51 19.70 -28.43
CA GLN A 254 -0.28 20.50 -27.49
C GLN A 254 0.57 21.22 -26.45
N LYS A 255 1.90 21.09 -26.52
CA LYS A 255 2.85 21.65 -25.54
C LYS A 255 2.59 23.13 -25.24
N GLU A 256 2.49 23.98 -26.25
CA GLU A 256 2.25 25.43 -26.06
C GLU A 256 0.89 25.72 -25.40
N LYS A 257 -0.16 24.97 -25.78
CA LYS A 257 -1.49 25.09 -25.18
C LYS A 257 -1.44 24.72 -23.70
N ILE A 258 -0.77 23.62 -23.35
CA ILE A 258 -0.63 23.13 -21.98
C ILE A 258 0.20 24.11 -21.14
N GLN A 259 1.29 24.66 -21.70
CA GLN A 259 2.10 25.69 -21.03
C GLN A 259 1.31 26.98 -20.76
N LYS A 260 0.46 27.41 -21.70
CA LYS A 260 -0.43 28.57 -21.48
C LYS A 260 -1.48 28.29 -20.42
N LEU A 261 -1.96 27.05 -20.32
CA LEU A 261 -2.94 26.63 -19.31
C LEU A 261 -2.34 26.57 -17.90
N LEU A 262 -1.04 26.27 -17.79
CA LEU A 262 -0.32 26.07 -16.53
C LEU A 262 1.00 26.87 -16.51
N PRO A 263 0.95 28.22 -16.56
CA PRO A 263 2.12 29.05 -16.81
C PRO A 263 3.17 29.03 -15.68
N ASN A 264 2.77 28.65 -14.46
CA ASN A 264 3.64 28.63 -13.28
C ASN A 264 4.04 27.21 -12.84
N VAL A 265 3.70 26.18 -13.64
CA VAL A 265 3.99 24.79 -13.32
C VAL A 265 5.24 24.35 -14.06
N LYS A 266 6.13 23.62 -13.39
CA LYS A 266 7.25 22.93 -14.01
C LYS A 266 6.71 21.71 -14.76
N ILE A 267 6.62 21.83 -16.09
CA ILE A 267 6.07 20.78 -16.94
C ILE A 267 7.20 20.01 -17.62
N HIS A 268 7.26 18.70 -17.36
CA HIS A 268 8.16 17.78 -18.04
C HIS A 268 7.45 17.19 -19.26
N PHE A 269 8.07 17.33 -20.42
CA PHE A 269 7.71 16.60 -21.64
C PHE A 269 8.92 15.75 -22.04
N ASP A 270 8.75 14.80 -22.96
CA ASP A 270 9.89 14.12 -23.54
C ASP A 270 10.91 15.13 -24.07
N LEU A 271 12.18 14.93 -23.70
CA LEU A 271 13.27 15.52 -24.44
C LEU A 271 13.18 14.92 -25.84
N LYS A 272 12.91 15.74 -26.85
CA LYS A 272 13.16 15.33 -28.22
C LYS A 272 14.62 14.85 -28.25
N THR A 273 14.84 13.56 -28.46
CA THR A 273 16.11 13.10 -29.00
C THR A 273 16.19 13.71 -30.40
N GLU A 274 16.93 14.80 -30.52
CA GLU A 274 17.31 15.40 -31.80
C GLU A 274 18.10 14.41 -32.66
#